data_AF-A0A4Q3CDN1-F1
#
_entry.id   AF-A0A4Q3CDN1-F1
#
_cell.length_a   1.000
_cell.length_b   1.000
_cell.length_c   1.000
_cell.angle_alpha   90.00
_cell.angle_beta   90.00
_cell.angle_gamma   90.00
#
_symmetry.space_group_name_H-M   'P 1'
#
loop_
_entity.id
_entity.type
_entity.pdbx_description
1 polymer ?
#
loop_
_entity_poly.entity_id
_entity_poly.type
_entity_poly.pdbx_seq_one_letter_code
_entity_poly.pdbx_strand_id
1 'polypeptide(L)'
;MKIFTVLLLVVLSGCYREPARPLEIYTGRYEAAGKPNDFYMDISVEQGRLVVTDAGSIYKKRLDYLNRDIFIAHGFGWSLQFTRNKQHKIDGILLSGSEHLKKVTKPVLKSGFE
;
A
#
# COMPACT_ATOMS: atom_id res chain seq x y z
N MET A 1 -22.37 -4.85 55.58
CA MET A 1 -22.52 -5.70 54.38
C MET A 1 -21.82 -5.02 53.21
N LYS A 2 -20.75 -5.60 52.68
CA LYS A 2 -20.01 -5.09 51.50
C LYS A 2 -20.51 -5.84 50.27
N ILE A 3 -21.08 -5.12 49.31
CA ILE A 3 -21.56 -5.70 48.04
C ILE A 3 -20.36 -5.66 47.08
N PHE A 4 -19.86 -6.85 46.70
CA PHE A 4 -18.83 -7.00 45.67
C PHE A 4 -19.50 -6.92 44.31
N THR A 5 -19.31 -5.80 43.61
CA THR A 5 -19.68 -5.66 42.21
C THR A 5 -18.71 -6.46 41.36
N VAL A 6 -19.17 -7.60 40.85
CA VAL A 6 -18.44 -8.40 39.86
C VAL A 6 -18.56 -7.70 38.51
N LEU A 7 -17.47 -7.10 38.05
CA LEU A 7 -17.36 -6.52 36.71
C LEU A 7 -17.24 -7.68 35.70
N LEU A 8 -18.31 -7.92 34.94
CA LEU A 8 -18.35 -8.93 33.89
C LEU A 8 -17.52 -8.43 32.69
N LEU A 9 -16.29 -8.93 32.56
CA LEU A 9 -15.42 -8.69 31.40
C LEU A 9 -15.89 -9.59 30.25
N VAL A 10 -16.76 -9.05 29.40
CA VAL A 10 -17.17 -9.72 28.17
C VAL A 10 -16.01 -9.64 27.17
N VAL A 11 -15.22 -10.71 27.08
CA VAL A 11 -14.22 -10.89 26.02
C VAL A 11 -14.98 -11.24 24.74
N LEU A 12 -15.45 -10.22 24.03
CA LEU A 12 -15.93 -10.38 22.66
C LEU A 12 -14.71 -10.65 21.79
N SER A 13 -14.45 -11.94 21.51
CA SER A 13 -13.63 -12.42 20.39
C SER A 13 -14.32 -12.08 19.06
N GLY A 14 -14.67 -10.81 18.86
CA GLY A 14 -15.16 -10.31 17.60
C GLY A 14 -14.00 -10.37 16.62
N CYS A 15 -14.20 -11.07 15.51
CA CYS A 15 -13.37 -10.94 14.33
C CYS A 15 -13.33 -9.45 13.96
N TYR A 16 -12.32 -8.74 14.46
CA TYR A 16 -12.06 -7.34 14.14
C TYR A 16 -11.66 -7.31 12.67
N ARG A 17 -12.65 -7.16 11.79
CA ARG A 17 -12.43 -6.86 10.39
C ARG A 17 -11.83 -5.46 10.37
N GLU A 18 -10.52 -5.37 10.13
CA GLU A 18 -9.88 -4.06 9.97
C GLU A 18 -10.71 -3.23 8.97
N PRO A 19 -11.05 -1.98 9.29
CA PRO A 19 -11.76 -1.12 8.35
C PRO A 19 -10.95 -1.06 7.05
N ALA A 20 -11.65 -1.16 5.92
CA ALA A 20 -11.01 -1.06 4.62
C ALA A 20 -10.24 0.26 4.55
N ARG A 21 -8.92 0.16 4.36
CA ARG A 21 -8.04 1.34 4.31
C ARG A 21 -8.37 2.16 3.05
N PRO A 22 -8.30 3.50 3.11
CA PRO A 22 -8.46 4.34 1.92
C PRO A 22 -7.43 3.94 0.85
N LEU A 23 -7.84 3.80 -0.41
CA LEU A 23 -6.95 3.34 -1.47
C LEU A 23 -5.82 4.34 -1.78
N GLU A 24 -6.06 5.62 -1.49
CA GLU A 24 -5.18 6.75 -1.74
C GLU A 24 -3.84 6.59 -1.02
N ILE A 25 -3.79 5.87 0.11
CA ILE A 25 -2.53 5.66 0.86
C ILE A 25 -1.50 4.85 0.06
N TYR A 26 -1.97 4.02 -0.88
CA TYR A 26 -1.15 3.15 -1.72
C TYR A 26 -0.64 3.88 -2.97
N THR A 27 -1.20 5.04 -3.30
CA THR A 27 -0.85 5.77 -4.52
C THR A 27 0.55 6.37 -4.47
N GLY A 28 1.17 6.54 -5.65
CA GLY A 28 2.49 7.14 -5.82
C GLY A 28 3.38 6.33 -6.75
N ARG A 29 4.58 6.85 -6.97
CA ARG A 29 5.63 6.18 -7.75
C ARG A 29 6.50 5.31 -6.85
N TYR A 30 6.84 4.13 -7.33
CA TYR A 30 7.73 3.19 -6.67
C TYR A 30 8.85 2.79 -7.62
N GLU A 31 10.09 2.86 -7.15
CA GLU A 31 11.30 2.64 -7.96
C GLU A 31 12.20 1.58 -7.34
N ALA A 32 12.85 0.77 -8.18
CA ALA A 32 13.83 -0.20 -7.73
C ALA A 32 15.10 0.51 -7.22
N ALA A 33 15.52 0.18 -5.99
CA ALA A 33 16.72 0.79 -5.42
C ALA A 33 17.97 0.40 -6.25
N GLY A 34 18.79 1.40 -6.61
CA GLY A 34 20.07 1.17 -7.28
C GLY A 34 20.00 0.99 -8.81
N LYS A 35 18.81 1.12 -9.42
CA LYS A 35 18.65 1.15 -10.89
C LYS A 35 17.97 2.47 -11.29
N PRO A 36 18.72 3.56 -11.50
CA PRO A 36 18.12 4.80 -11.95
C PRO A 36 17.42 4.58 -13.31
N ASN A 37 16.15 5.00 -13.37
CA ASN A 37 15.32 5.22 -14.57
C ASN A 37 14.72 4.04 -15.36
N ASP A 38 15.07 2.77 -15.09
CA ASP A 38 14.60 1.69 -15.98
C ASP A 38 13.38 0.91 -15.47
N PHE A 39 13.14 0.89 -14.16
CA PHE A 39 12.00 0.14 -13.60
C PHE A 39 11.30 0.93 -12.49
N TYR A 40 10.12 1.42 -12.81
CA TYR A 40 9.21 2.07 -11.87
C TYR A 40 7.78 1.57 -12.08
N MET A 41 6.98 1.68 -11.02
CA MET A 41 5.55 1.47 -11.03
C MET A 41 4.84 2.73 -10.52
N ASP A 42 3.92 3.25 -11.31
CA ASP A 42 3.00 4.29 -10.88
C ASP A 42 1.69 3.67 -10.44
N ILE A 43 1.33 3.90 -9.17
CA ILE A 43 0.08 3.44 -8.57
C ILE A 43 -0.90 4.61 -8.48
N SER A 44 -2.05 4.48 -9.12
CA SER A 44 -3.14 5.46 -9.12
C SER A 44 -4.46 4.84 -8.64
N VAL A 45 -5.42 5.70 -8.28
CA VAL A 45 -6.83 5.30 -8.09
C VAL A 45 -7.61 5.76 -9.31
N GLU A 46 -8.25 4.82 -10.01
CA GLU A 46 -9.12 5.10 -11.15
C GLU A 46 -10.44 4.39 -10.94
N GLN A 47 -11.55 5.14 -10.98
CA GLN A 47 -12.90 4.62 -10.76
C GLN A 47 -13.04 3.80 -9.45
N GLY A 48 -12.40 4.27 -8.37
CA GLY A 48 -12.44 3.62 -7.05
C GLY A 48 -11.64 2.32 -6.96
N ARG A 49 -10.68 2.10 -7.86
CA ARG A 49 -9.83 0.91 -7.90
C ARG A 49 -8.37 1.30 -8.03
N LEU A 50 -7.48 0.49 -7.44
CA LEU A 50 -6.05 0.67 -7.65
C LEU A 50 -5.66 0.19 -9.04
N VAL A 51 -4.80 0.97 -9.68
CA VAL A 51 -4.26 0.71 -11.00
C VAL A 51 -2.75 0.88 -10.96
N VAL A 52 -2.01 -0.04 -11.58
CA VAL A 52 -0.57 0.06 -11.78
C VAL A 52 -0.26 0.36 -13.24
N THR A 53 0.71 1.24 -13.45
CA THR A 53 1.31 1.53 -14.76
C THR A 53 2.83 1.34 -14.64
N ASP A 54 3.39 0.44 -15.44
CA ASP A 54 4.83 0.15 -15.42
C ASP A 54 5.60 1.14 -16.30
N ALA A 55 6.90 1.29 -16.03
CA ALA A 55 7.80 2.15 -16.79
C ALA A 55 7.72 1.89 -18.30
N GLY A 56 7.35 2.93 -19.07
CA GLY A 56 7.28 2.86 -20.53
C GLY A 56 6.10 2.06 -21.09
N SER A 57 5.21 1.54 -20.23
CA SER A 57 3.99 0.86 -20.65
C SER A 57 2.84 1.86 -20.78
N ILE A 58 2.13 1.81 -21.90
CA ILE A 58 0.82 2.48 -22.04
C ILE A 58 -0.30 1.69 -21.36
N TYR A 59 -0.01 0.45 -20.94
CA TYR A 59 -1.01 -0.45 -20.41
C TYR A 59 -1.11 -0.30 -18.90
N LYS A 60 -2.30 0.09 -18.47
CA LYS A 60 -2.74 0.10 -17.08
C LYS A 60 -3.25 -1.28 -16.68
N LYS A 61 -2.95 -1.71 -15.45
CA LYS A 61 -3.45 -2.98 -14.90
C LYS A 61 -4.20 -2.73 -13.60
N ARG A 62 -5.36 -3.36 -13.46
CA ARG A 62 -6.14 -3.31 -12.23
C ARG A 62 -5.45 -4.15 -11.16
N LEU A 63 -5.40 -3.61 -9.95
CA LEU A 63 -4.94 -4.31 -8.76
C LEU A 63 -6.14 -4.75 -7.94
N ASP A 64 -6.32 -6.06 -7.83
CA ASP A 64 -7.40 -6.66 -7.05
C ASP A 64 -6.91 -6.94 -5.63
N TYR A 65 -7.67 -6.49 -4.64
CA TYR A 65 -7.36 -6.71 -3.23
C TYR A 65 -7.39 -8.21 -2.91
N LEU A 66 -6.33 -8.71 -2.28
CA LEU A 66 -6.27 -10.07 -1.79
C LEU A 66 -6.40 -10.11 -0.26
N ASN A 67 -5.46 -9.49 0.46
CA ASN A 67 -5.45 -9.49 1.92
C ASN A 67 -4.50 -8.41 2.47
N ARG A 68 -4.95 -7.64 3.47
CA ARG A 68 -4.20 -6.57 4.15
C ARG A 68 -3.62 -5.54 3.17
N ASP A 69 -2.35 -5.71 2.80
CA ASP A 69 -1.60 -4.83 1.91
C ASP A 69 -1.12 -5.60 0.66
N ILE A 70 -1.72 -6.77 0.39
CA ILE A 70 -1.41 -7.65 -0.74
C ILE A 70 -2.50 -7.50 -1.81
N PHE A 71 -2.06 -7.31 -3.03
CA PHE A 71 -2.88 -7.16 -4.23
C PHE A 71 -2.36 -8.06 -5.35
N ILE A 72 -3.23 -8.41 -6.28
CA ILE A 72 -2.88 -9.17 -7.48
C ILE A 72 -3.08 -8.29 -8.71
N ALA A 73 -2.08 -8.25 -9.60
CA ALA A 73 -2.21 -7.58 -10.88
C ALA A 73 -3.02 -8.44 -11.84
N HIS A 74 -4.21 -7.95 -12.22
CA HIS A 74 -5.12 -8.70 -13.07
C HIS A 74 -4.50 -8.98 -14.46
N GLY A 75 -4.47 -10.26 -14.83
CA GLY A 75 -4.02 -10.72 -16.15
C GLY A 75 -2.52 -11.01 -16.31
N PHE A 76 -1.70 -10.79 -15.28
CA PHE A 76 -0.25 -11.03 -15.36
C PHE A 76 0.27 -12.05 -14.34
N GLY A 77 -0.58 -12.50 -13.42
CA GLY A 77 -0.26 -13.58 -12.48
C GLY A 77 0.76 -13.23 -11.40
N TRP A 78 1.19 -11.97 -11.30
CA TRP A 78 2.05 -11.51 -10.21
C TRP A 78 1.25 -10.81 -9.11
N SER A 79 1.76 -10.95 -7.89
CA SER A 79 1.26 -10.26 -6.70
C SER A 79 2.20 -9.15 -6.30
N LEU A 80 1.65 -8.13 -5.68
CA LEU A 80 2.42 -7.09 -5.01
C LEU A 80 1.96 -6.95 -3.57
N GLN A 81 2.91 -6.72 -2.68
CA GLN A 81 2.66 -6.46 -1.27
C GLN A 81 3.22 -5.09 -0.93
N PHE A 82 2.37 -4.16 -0.51
CA PHE A 82 2.86 -2.88 -0.01
C PHE A 82 3.56 -3.07 1.34
N THR A 83 4.72 -2.44 1.49
CA THR A 83 5.49 -2.42 2.73
C THR A 83 5.22 -1.13 3.49
N ARG A 84 5.41 -1.19 4.82
CA ARG A 84 5.25 -0.05 5.71
C ARG A 84 6.53 0.20 6.49
N ASN A 85 6.84 1.47 6.70
CA ASN A 85 7.89 1.88 7.61
C ASN A 85 7.46 1.74 9.08
N LYS A 86 8.37 2.07 10.01
CA LYS A 86 8.13 2.02 11.47
C LYS A 86 7.00 2.94 11.94
N GLN A 87 6.59 3.92 11.13
CA GLN A 87 5.46 4.82 11.38
C GLN A 87 4.17 4.33 10.73
N HIS A 88 4.11 3.07 10.28
CA HIS A 88 2.98 2.45 9.61
C HIS A 88 2.56 3.12 8.28
N LYS A 89 3.43 3.93 7.66
CA LYS A 89 3.18 4.56 6.36
C LYS A 89 3.70 3.68 5.23
N ILE A 90 2.96 3.63 4.11
CA ILE A 90 3.41 2.92 2.91
C ILE A 90 4.71 3.54 2.41
N ASP A 91 5.76 2.75 2.33
CA ASP A 91 7.11 3.18 1.93
C ASP A 91 7.71 2.35 0.79
N GLY A 92 7.04 1.29 0.37
CA GLY A 92 7.54 0.42 -0.69
C GLY A 92 6.55 -0.63 -1.15
N ILE A 93 7.03 -1.46 -2.07
CA ILE A 93 6.35 -2.62 -2.64
C ILE A 93 7.34 -3.78 -2.67
N LEU A 94 6.88 -4.97 -2.28
CA LEU A 94 7.50 -6.25 -2.56
C LEU A 94 6.74 -6.90 -3.72
N LEU A 95 7.39 -7.00 -4.86
CA LEU A 95 6.86 -7.57 -6.10
C LEU A 95 7.24 -9.05 -6.18
N SER A 96 6.23 -9.92 -6.36
CA SER A 96 6.40 -11.37 -6.50
C SER A 96 7.26 -12.05 -5.42
N GLY A 97 7.39 -11.43 -4.24
CA GLY A 97 8.16 -11.96 -3.11
C GLY A 97 9.67 -11.72 -3.16
N SER A 98 10.22 -11.07 -4.19
CA SER A 98 11.68 -10.92 -4.35
C SER A 98 12.15 -9.50 -4.68
N GLU A 99 11.37 -8.72 -5.42
CA GLU A 99 11.80 -7.40 -5.89
C GLU A 99 11.24 -6.30 -5.00
N HIS A 100 12.14 -5.46 -4.47
CA HIS A 100 11.77 -4.35 -3.59
C HIS A 100 11.79 -3.03 -4.34
N LEU A 101 10.64 -2.37 -4.40
CA LEU A 101 10.50 -1.00 -4.87
C LEU A 101 10.31 -0.07 -3.67
N LYS A 102 10.95 1.09 -3.70
CA LYS A 102 10.78 2.13 -2.68
C LYS A 102 9.90 3.24 -3.22
N LYS A 103 9.01 3.74 -2.37
CA LYS A 103 8.17 4.88 -2.69
C LYS A 103 9.04 6.13 -2.88
N VAL A 104 8.87 6.80 -4.01
CA VAL A 104 9.60 8.02 -4.34
C VAL A 104 8.88 9.19 -3.70
N THR A 105 9.42 9.69 -2.59
CA THR A 105 9.13 11.05 -2.15
C THR A 105 9.89 11.98 -3.08
N LYS A 106 9.21 12.62 -4.03
CA LYS A 106 9.80 13.78 -4.68
C LYS A 106 10.20 14.76 -3.57
N PRO A 107 11.45 15.26 -3.54
CA PRO A 107 11.78 16.34 -2.63
C PRO A 107 10.79 17.47 -2.91
N VAL A 108 10.19 18.02 -1.84
CA VAL A 108 9.49 19.30 -1.95
C VAL A 108 10.57 20.29 -2.36
N LEU A 109 10.66 20.56 -3.67
CA LEU A 109 11.42 21.70 -4.14
C LEU A 109 10.73 22.90 -3.50
N LYS A 110 11.32 23.43 -2.43
CA LYS A 110 11.00 24.78 -1.98
C LYS A 110 11.40 25.67 -3.15
N SER A 111 10.45 25.98 -4.02
CA SER A 111 10.57 27.06 -4.99
C SER A 111 10.60 28.35 -4.18
N GLY A 112 11.77 28.65 -3.62
CA GLY A 112 12.09 29.96 -3.10
C GLY A 112 12.40 30.86 -4.29
N PHE A 113 11.36 31.55 -4.77
CA PHE A 113 11.56 32.86 -5.36
C PHE A 113 11.23 33.84 -4.24
N GLU A 114 12.27 34.35 -3.57
CA GLU A 114 12.25 35.66 -2.91
C GLU A 114 12.77 36.70 -3.89
#